data_AF-A0A2H0RE53-F1
#
_entry.id   AF-A0A2H0RE53-F1
#
_cell.length_a   1.000
_cell.length_b   1.000
_cell.length_c   1.000
_cell.angle_alpha   90.00
_cell.angle_beta   90.00
_cell.angle_gamma   90.00
#
_symmetry.space_group_name_H-M   'P 1'
#
loop_
_entity.id
_entity.type
_entity.pdbx_description
1 polymer ?
#
loop_
_entity_poly.entity_id
_entity_poly.type
_entity_poly.pdbx_seq_one_letter_code
_entity_poly.pdbx_strand_id
1 'polypeptide(L)'
;MGAVSVKYIMAIGEGAGHKVVATWLTLFAGTTLSALTYLAYEERRTRDWLSNSANLIDVAMAGAILVAVLWAHGSTLPDFPFWHKVCLALIIPIWWLWWRQDSAMGGYAVAQCMLTIGYFPQWGTQWGASANAEPFMIWYTIFGISLLAALNGYVGGSVASMVYGLRSATVVSIGLLLMCRLEWYGHEMGGFAITLFALPALVYLTLIGWWLSRHLREIVEAGVAWLLTEVFHLPFAD
;
A
#
# COMPACT_ATOMS: atom_id res chain seq x y z
N MET A 1 0.16 12.74 -4.61
CA MET A 1 1.05 12.32 -3.50
C MET A 1 1.78 13.49 -2.86
N GLY A 2 2.59 14.28 -3.58
CA GLY A 2 3.41 15.35 -2.97
C GLY A 2 2.70 16.30 -1.98
N ALA A 3 1.59 16.91 -2.38
CA ALA A 3 0.83 17.82 -1.49
C ALA A 3 0.25 17.13 -0.25
N VAL A 4 -0.12 15.85 -0.35
CA VAL A 4 -0.61 15.04 0.78
C VAL A 4 0.51 14.77 1.76
N SER A 5 1.69 14.38 1.25
CA SER A 5 2.87 14.09 2.07
C SER A 5 3.37 15.33 2.82
N VAL A 6 3.37 16.50 2.16
CA VAL A 6 3.72 17.76 2.82
C VAL A 6 2.75 18.07 3.97
N LYS A 7 1.45 17.98 3.74
CA LYS A 7 0.44 18.19 4.80
C LYS A 7 0.63 17.21 5.96
N TYR A 8 0.94 15.95 5.66
CA TYR A 8 1.17 14.94 6.69
C TYR A 8 2.43 15.25 7.52
N ILE A 9 3.52 15.68 6.87
CA ILE A 9 4.75 16.11 7.56
C ILE A 9 4.48 17.32 8.46
N MET A 10 3.70 18.31 7.98
CA MET A 10 3.29 19.45 8.80
C MET A 10 2.48 19.01 10.02
N ALA A 11 1.51 18.11 9.84
CA ALA A 11 0.72 17.56 10.94
C ALA A 11 1.57 16.79 11.97
N ILE A 12 2.62 16.08 11.54
CA ILE A 12 3.59 15.46 12.46
C ILE A 12 4.32 16.52 13.29
N GLY A 13 4.76 17.61 12.64
CA GLY A 13 5.44 18.73 13.30
C GLY A 13 4.57 19.45 14.32
N GLU A 14 3.27 19.56 14.05
CA GLU A 14 2.27 20.14 14.95
C GLU A 14 1.81 19.18 16.07
N GLY A 15 2.28 17.93 16.07
CA GLY A 15 1.91 16.92 17.05
C GLY A 15 0.55 16.25 16.82
N ALA A 16 -0.13 16.57 15.71
CA ALA A 16 -1.43 16.02 15.34
C ALA A 16 -1.36 14.74 14.49
N GLY A 17 -0.20 14.43 13.88
CA GLY A 17 -0.02 13.26 13.01
C GLY A 17 0.38 11.97 13.77
N HIS A 18 -0.13 10.83 13.33
CA HIS A 18 0.28 9.52 13.83
C HIS A 18 1.73 9.17 13.45
N LYS A 19 2.57 8.94 14.46
CA LYS A 19 4.02 8.73 14.31
C LYS A 19 4.38 7.24 14.17
N VAL A 20 3.73 6.54 13.25
CA VAL A 20 3.87 5.07 13.10
C VAL A 20 5.12 4.72 12.28
N VAL A 21 6.28 4.60 12.95
CA VAL A 21 7.58 4.30 12.31
C VAL A 21 7.52 3.05 11.43
N ALA A 22 6.89 1.97 11.91
CA ALA A 22 6.84 0.69 11.20
C ALA A 22 6.13 0.78 9.83
N THR A 23 5.04 1.55 9.74
CA THR A 23 4.33 1.81 8.48
C THR A 23 5.26 2.48 7.48
N TRP A 24 5.87 3.60 7.87
CA TRP A 24 6.67 4.40 6.94
C TRP A 24 7.97 3.71 6.53
N LEU A 25 8.59 2.94 7.44
CA LEU A 25 9.74 2.12 7.09
C LEU A 25 9.38 0.99 6.12
N THR A 26 8.28 0.29 6.36
CA THR A 26 7.82 -0.80 5.46
C THR A 26 7.39 -0.24 4.11
N LEU A 27 6.68 0.89 4.07
CA LEU A 27 6.30 1.56 2.84
C LEU A 27 7.52 2.05 2.06
N PHE A 28 8.49 2.69 2.73
CA PHE A 28 9.73 3.12 2.08
C PHE A 28 10.50 1.92 1.48
N ALA A 29 10.62 0.83 2.23
CA ALA A 29 11.26 -0.39 1.74
C ALA A 29 10.50 -0.97 0.54
N GLY A 30 9.16 -1.00 0.58
CA GLY A 30 8.33 -1.52 -0.52
C GLY A 30 8.31 -0.63 -1.75
N THR A 31 8.26 0.70 -1.61
CA THR A 31 8.27 1.62 -2.76
C THR A 31 9.65 1.61 -3.41
N THR A 32 10.71 1.48 -2.62
CA THR A 32 12.08 1.29 -3.12
C THR A 32 12.18 -0.02 -3.89
N LEU A 33 11.67 -1.12 -3.34
CA LEU A 33 11.65 -2.41 -4.02
C LEU A 33 10.88 -2.33 -5.36
N SER A 34 9.72 -1.66 -5.38
CA SER A 34 8.92 -1.42 -6.60
C SER A 34 9.69 -0.61 -7.66
N ALA A 35 10.35 0.46 -7.23
CA ALA A 35 11.19 1.27 -8.12
C ALA A 35 12.38 0.46 -8.66
N LEU A 36 13.01 -0.36 -7.83
CA LEU A 36 14.10 -1.26 -8.22
C LEU A 36 13.61 -2.35 -9.17
N THR A 37 12.42 -2.92 -8.98
CA THR A 37 11.82 -3.87 -9.92
C THR A 37 11.70 -3.24 -11.31
N TYR A 38 11.14 -2.03 -11.40
CA TYR A 38 11.06 -1.31 -12.66
C TYR A 38 12.46 -1.15 -13.28
N LEU A 39 13.44 -0.71 -12.49
CA LEU A 39 14.82 -0.55 -12.97
C LEU A 39 15.57 -1.84 -13.25
N ALA A 40 15.13 -3.00 -12.74
CA ALA A 40 15.77 -4.27 -12.98
C ALA A 40 15.25 -4.90 -14.28
N TYR A 41 13.94 -4.87 -14.50
CA TYR A 41 13.29 -5.68 -15.52
C TYR A 41 12.73 -4.91 -16.72
N GLU A 42 12.56 -3.58 -16.67
CA GLU A 42 12.23 -2.82 -17.88
C GLU A 42 13.43 -2.77 -18.83
N GLU A 43 13.15 -2.96 -20.12
CA GLU A 43 14.15 -2.91 -21.17
C GLU A 43 14.84 -1.55 -21.19
N ARG A 44 16.16 -1.52 -21.48
CA ARG A 44 16.95 -0.28 -21.48
C ARG A 44 16.39 0.82 -22.41
N ARG A 45 15.58 0.45 -23.40
CA ARG A 45 15.00 1.38 -24.39
C ARG A 45 13.66 1.99 -23.94
N THR A 46 12.96 1.35 -23.01
CA THR A 46 11.67 1.78 -22.43
C THR A 46 11.78 2.27 -20.99
N ARG A 47 12.97 2.16 -20.37
CA ARG A 47 13.32 2.84 -19.10
C ARG A 47 13.24 4.35 -19.26
N ASP A 48 12.03 4.86 -19.08
CA ASP A 48 11.76 6.27 -18.96
C ASP A 48 11.48 6.59 -17.49
N TRP A 49 12.34 7.41 -16.90
CA TRP A 49 12.17 7.90 -15.54
C TRP A 49 10.85 8.65 -15.37
N LEU A 50 10.32 9.26 -16.43
CA LEU A 50 9.02 9.92 -16.41
C LEU A 50 7.88 8.91 -16.25
N SER A 51 7.97 7.76 -16.92
CA SER A 51 7.00 6.66 -16.79
C SER A 51 7.05 5.99 -15.42
N ASN A 52 8.21 5.99 -14.75
CA ASN A 52 8.38 5.50 -13.37
C ASN A 52 8.25 6.60 -12.30
N SER A 53 7.88 7.83 -12.69
CA SER A 53 7.86 8.98 -11.79
C SER A 53 6.98 8.77 -10.56
N ALA A 54 5.89 8.02 -10.68
CA ALA A 54 5.02 7.67 -9.55
C ALA A 54 5.77 6.89 -8.46
N ASN A 55 6.49 5.83 -8.81
CA ASN A 55 7.29 5.08 -7.84
C ASN A 55 8.41 5.93 -7.23
N LEU A 56 9.07 6.77 -8.04
CA LEU A 56 10.13 7.66 -7.54
C LEU A 56 9.60 8.70 -6.56
N ILE A 57 8.44 9.29 -6.87
CA ILE A 57 7.74 10.21 -5.98
C ILE A 57 7.37 9.48 -4.69
N ASP A 58 6.86 8.25 -4.77
CA ASP A 58 6.51 7.47 -3.59
C ASP A 58 7.74 7.13 -2.72
N VAL A 59 8.87 6.77 -3.31
CA VAL A 59 10.14 6.57 -2.59
C VAL A 59 10.55 7.85 -1.89
N ALA A 60 10.58 8.98 -2.60
CA ALA A 60 10.97 10.27 -2.05
C ALA A 60 10.03 10.72 -0.92
N MET A 61 8.72 10.56 -1.12
CA MET A 61 7.71 10.96 -0.14
C MET A 61 7.69 10.05 1.08
N ALA A 62 7.74 8.73 0.91
CA ALA A 62 7.80 7.79 2.03
C ALA A 62 9.09 7.99 2.84
N GLY A 63 10.21 8.25 2.16
CA GLY A 63 11.49 8.58 2.80
C GLY A 63 11.42 9.89 3.59
N ALA A 64 10.85 10.95 3.00
CA ALA A 64 10.67 12.23 3.68
C ALA A 64 9.78 12.12 4.94
N ILE A 65 8.67 11.38 4.84
CA ILE A 65 7.78 11.15 5.99
C ILE A 65 8.48 10.29 7.04
N LEU A 66 9.21 9.24 6.64
CA LEU A 66 9.98 8.41 7.56
C LEU A 66 11.00 9.26 8.34
N VAL A 67 11.75 10.13 7.67
CA VAL A 67 12.67 11.07 8.31
C VAL A 67 11.94 11.98 9.29
N ALA A 68 10.80 12.56 8.90
CA ALA A 68 10.02 13.42 9.78
C ALA A 68 9.51 12.68 11.02
N VAL A 69 9.04 11.44 10.87
CA VAL A 69 8.57 10.60 11.97
C VAL A 69 9.72 10.22 12.91
N LEU A 70 10.87 9.83 12.38
CA LEU A 70 12.06 9.52 13.18
C LEU A 70 12.55 10.75 13.95
N TRP A 71 12.59 11.90 13.29
CA TRP A 71 12.94 13.18 13.93
C TRP A 71 11.99 13.51 15.08
N ALA A 72 10.68 13.29 14.89
CA ALA A 72 9.66 13.56 15.89
C ALA A 72 9.67 12.59 17.10
N HIS A 73 10.36 11.45 17.00
CA HIS A 73 10.60 10.51 18.11
C HIS A 73 11.92 10.77 18.85
N GLY A 74 12.86 11.52 18.25
CA GLY A 74 14.14 11.85 18.86
C GLY A 74 15.06 10.63 19.00
N SER A 75 15.71 10.49 20.17
CA SER A 75 16.72 9.46 20.44
C SER A 75 16.15 8.11 20.88
N THR A 76 14.85 8.01 21.12
CA THR A 76 14.19 6.79 21.60
C THR A 76 13.21 6.29 20.56
N LEU A 77 13.45 5.09 20.02
CA LEU A 77 12.44 4.42 19.20
C LEU A 77 11.28 3.95 20.09
N PRO A 78 10.03 4.07 19.63
CA PRO A 78 8.88 3.58 20.37
C PRO A 78 8.91 2.03 20.43
N ASP A 79 8.31 1.48 21.47
CA ASP A 79 8.03 0.05 21.52
C ASP A 79 7.07 -0.33 20.39
N PHE A 80 7.46 -1.34 19.61
CA PHE A 80 6.67 -1.81 18.48
C PHE A 80 5.60 -2.82 18.95
N PRO A 81 4.30 -2.54 18.73
CA PRO A 81 3.25 -3.52 18.94
C PRO A 81 3.36 -4.70 17.95
N PHE A 82 2.61 -5.77 18.20
CA PHE A 82 2.72 -7.05 17.48
C PHE A 82 2.73 -6.89 15.95
N TRP A 83 1.73 -6.21 15.39
CA TRP A 83 1.62 -6.01 13.94
C TRP A 83 2.81 -5.28 13.33
N HIS A 84 3.41 -4.35 14.08
CA HIS A 84 4.58 -3.61 13.62
C HIS A 84 5.79 -4.53 13.54
N LYS A 85 6.02 -5.35 14.57
CA LYS A 85 7.10 -6.36 14.59
C LYS A 85 6.96 -7.36 13.45
N VAL A 86 5.75 -7.87 13.21
CA VAL A 86 5.50 -8.81 12.11
C VAL A 86 5.84 -8.18 10.76
N CYS A 87 5.37 -6.96 10.48
CA CYS A 87 5.63 -6.30 9.19
C CYS A 87 7.10 -5.98 8.99
N LEU A 88 7.79 -5.51 10.03
CA LEU A 88 9.23 -5.26 9.99
C LEU A 88 10.03 -6.55 9.77
N ALA A 89 9.66 -7.64 10.43
CA ALA A 89 10.30 -8.93 10.26
C ALA A 89 10.13 -9.49 8.84
N LEU A 90 9.01 -9.18 8.17
CA LEU A 90 8.72 -9.61 6.80
C LEU A 90 9.53 -8.86 5.73
N ILE A 91 10.13 -7.71 6.04
CA ILE A 91 10.94 -6.94 5.09
C ILE A 91 12.06 -7.81 4.50
N ILE A 92 12.83 -8.47 5.36
CA ILE A 92 14.00 -9.27 4.97
C ILE A 92 13.63 -10.45 4.06
N PRO A 93 12.71 -11.36 4.44
CA PRO A 93 12.36 -12.49 3.59
C PRO A 93 11.71 -12.06 2.28
N ILE A 94 10.93 -10.98 2.26
CA ILE A 94 10.33 -10.47 1.02
C ILE A 94 11.39 -9.90 0.08
N TRP A 95 12.37 -9.15 0.60
CA TRP A 95 13.51 -8.69 -0.19
C TRP A 95 14.35 -9.84 -0.72
N TRP A 96 14.57 -10.87 0.09
CA TRP A 96 15.25 -12.09 -0.35
C TRP A 96 14.47 -12.81 -1.47
N LEU A 97 13.15 -12.94 -1.33
CA LEU A 97 12.29 -13.49 -2.38
C LEU A 97 12.34 -12.67 -3.66
N TRP A 98 12.36 -11.34 -3.56
CA TRP A 98 12.49 -10.44 -4.70
C TRP A 98 13.82 -10.64 -5.43
N TRP A 99 14.93 -10.74 -4.69
CA TRP A 99 16.26 -10.97 -5.26
C TRP A 99 16.37 -12.28 -6.06
N ARG A 100 15.54 -13.28 -5.72
CA ARG A 100 15.47 -14.57 -6.40
C ARG A 100 14.62 -14.56 -7.66
N GLN A 101 13.97 -13.45 -8.01
CA GLN A 101 13.06 -13.41 -9.15
C GLN A 101 13.84 -13.31 -10.47
N ASP A 102 13.51 -14.18 -11.42
CA ASP A 102 14.06 -14.12 -12.79
C ASP A 102 13.11 -13.41 -13.77
N SER A 103 11.88 -13.11 -13.35
CA SER A 103 10.85 -12.47 -14.18
C SER A 103 10.40 -11.12 -13.64
N ALA A 104 10.07 -10.20 -14.56
CA ALA A 104 9.51 -8.89 -14.24
C ALA A 104 8.22 -9.01 -13.42
N MET A 105 7.32 -9.90 -13.83
CA MET A 105 6.04 -10.12 -13.17
C MET A 105 6.23 -10.64 -11.74
N GLY A 106 7.16 -11.57 -11.53
CA GLY A 106 7.48 -12.07 -10.19
C GLY A 106 8.02 -10.97 -9.28
N GLY A 107 8.97 -10.17 -9.78
CA GLY A 107 9.49 -9.00 -9.05
C GLY A 107 8.41 -7.98 -8.71
N TYR A 108 7.46 -7.73 -9.63
CA TYR A 108 6.33 -6.82 -9.38
C TYR A 108 5.38 -7.39 -8.33
N ALA A 109 5.02 -8.67 -8.41
CA ALA A 109 4.14 -9.32 -7.45
C ALA A 109 4.70 -9.25 -6.03
N VAL A 110 5.99 -9.58 -5.85
CA VAL A 110 6.67 -9.51 -4.55
C VAL A 110 6.67 -8.06 -4.01
N ALA A 111 6.95 -7.07 -4.86
CA ALA A 111 6.90 -5.67 -4.48
C ALA A 111 5.48 -5.20 -4.07
N GLN A 112 4.43 -5.63 -4.77
CA GLN A 112 3.06 -5.30 -4.40
C GLN A 112 2.64 -5.96 -3.08
N CYS A 113 3.08 -7.18 -2.80
CA CYS A 113 2.87 -7.84 -1.51
C CYS A 113 3.51 -7.05 -0.37
N MET A 114 4.78 -6.65 -0.53
CA MET A 114 5.51 -5.80 0.43
C MET A 114 4.74 -4.52 0.74
N LEU A 115 4.29 -3.83 -0.31
CA LEU A 115 3.57 -2.56 -0.19
C LEU A 115 2.18 -2.73 0.46
N THR A 116 1.54 -3.88 0.29
CA THR A 116 0.27 -4.19 0.95
C THR A 116 0.47 -4.42 2.45
N ILE A 117 1.49 -5.20 2.82
CA ILE A 117 1.84 -5.50 4.22
C ILE A 117 2.19 -4.21 4.98
N GLY A 118 2.79 -3.21 4.30
CA GLY A 118 3.10 -1.91 4.91
C GLY A 118 1.92 -1.15 5.52
N TYR A 119 0.68 -1.48 5.14
CA TYR A 119 -0.52 -0.87 5.73
C TYR A 119 -1.00 -1.57 7.01
N PHE A 120 -0.60 -2.80 7.28
CA PHE A 120 -1.07 -3.57 8.43
C PHE A 120 -0.74 -2.91 9.78
N PRO A 121 0.45 -2.30 10.00
CA PRO A 121 0.74 -1.60 11.24
C PRO A 121 -0.25 -0.46 11.49
N GLN A 122 -0.63 0.27 10.44
CA GLN A 122 -1.59 1.37 10.51
C GLN A 122 -2.99 0.85 10.79
N TRP A 123 -3.43 -0.20 10.09
CA TRP A 123 -4.74 -0.82 10.33
C TRP A 123 -4.84 -1.38 11.75
N GLY A 124 -3.79 -2.03 12.25
CA GLY A 124 -3.72 -2.52 13.62
C GLY A 124 -3.87 -1.37 14.64
N THR A 125 -3.19 -0.25 14.40
CA THR A 125 -3.32 0.95 15.23
C THR A 125 -4.74 1.53 15.16
N GLN A 126 -5.33 1.70 13.98
CA GLN A 126 -6.69 2.22 13.81
C GLN A 126 -7.76 1.28 14.38
N TRP A 127 -7.55 -0.04 14.30
CA TRP A 127 -8.46 -1.04 14.85
C TRP A 127 -8.53 -0.97 16.39
N GLY A 128 -7.38 -0.74 17.04
CA GLY A 128 -7.30 -0.61 18.49
C GLY A 128 -7.58 0.80 19.03
N ALA A 129 -7.66 1.81 18.17
CA ALA A 129 -7.90 3.19 18.59
C ALA A 129 -9.34 3.42 19.06
N SER A 130 -9.52 4.42 19.94
CA SER A 130 -10.84 4.90 20.41
C SER A 130 -11.37 6.09 19.61
N ALA A 131 -10.50 6.82 18.91
CA ALA A 131 -10.84 7.97 18.10
C ALA A 131 -10.04 7.98 16.80
N ASN A 132 -10.57 8.64 15.78
CA ASN A 132 -9.90 8.81 14.50
C ASN A 132 -8.93 10.00 14.56
N ALA A 133 -7.64 9.74 14.36
CA ALA A 133 -6.62 10.79 14.28
C ALA A 133 -6.32 11.22 12.83
N GLU A 134 -6.95 10.60 11.85
CA GLU A 134 -6.60 10.76 10.44
C GLU A 134 -7.66 11.59 9.68
N PRO A 135 -7.25 12.55 8.84
CA PRO A 135 -8.21 13.37 8.08
C PRO A 135 -8.77 12.62 6.87
N PHE A 136 -10.08 12.40 6.81
CA PHE A 136 -10.76 11.70 5.70
C PHE A 136 -10.43 12.25 4.32
N MET A 137 -10.38 13.58 4.17
CA MET A 137 -10.14 14.22 2.87
C MET A 137 -8.80 13.80 2.24
N ILE A 138 -7.78 13.54 3.07
CA ILE A 138 -6.49 13.06 2.58
C ILE A 138 -6.64 11.66 2.00
N TRP A 139 -7.24 10.74 2.74
CA TRP A 139 -7.42 9.35 2.34
C TRP A 139 -8.36 9.21 1.14
N TYR A 140 -9.38 10.06 1.03
CA TYR A 140 -10.23 10.16 -0.16
C TYR A 140 -9.49 10.64 -1.41
N THR A 141 -8.60 11.61 -1.24
CA THR A 141 -7.76 12.09 -2.34
C THR A 141 -6.84 10.97 -2.82
N ILE A 142 -6.24 10.22 -1.90
CA ILE A 142 -5.40 9.06 -2.24
C ILE A 142 -6.25 8.00 -2.96
N PHE A 143 -7.43 7.66 -2.44
CA PHE A 143 -8.34 6.71 -3.08
C PHE A 143 -8.67 7.10 -4.54
N GLY A 144 -9.03 8.36 -4.77
CA GLY A 144 -9.29 8.87 -6.13
C GLY A 144 -8.07 8.78 -7.04
N ILE A 145 -6.89 9.14 -6.54
CA ILE A 145 -5.62 8.99 -7.30
C ILE A 145 -5.34 7.52 -7.63
N SER A 146 -5.60 6.60 -6.71
CA SER A 146 -5.41 5.16 -6.92
C SER A 146 -6.35 4.61 -8.00
N LEU A 147 -7.62 5.05 -8.03
CA LEU A 147 -8.55 4.68 -9.10
C LEU A 147 -8.13 5.25 -10.45
N LEU A 148 -7.65 6.49 -10.50
CA LEU A 148 -7.13 7.10 -11.73
C LEU A 148 -5.88 6.37 -12.23
N ALA A 149 -4.99 5.94 -11.33
CA ALA A 149 -3.82 5.13 -11.68
C ALA A 149 -4.23 3.77 -12.26
N ALA A 150 -5.23 3.12 -11.66
CA ALA A 150 -5.79 1.87 -12.17
C ALA A 150 -6.39 2.04 -13.57
N LEU A 151 -7.19 3.09 -13.77
CA LEU A 151 -7.80 3.43 -15.06
C LEU A 151 -6.74 3.73 -16.12
N ASN A 152 -5.69 4.48 -15.78
CA ASN A 152 -4.59 4.75 -16.69
C ASN A 152 -3.86 3.45 -17.09
N GLY A 153 -3.62 2.55 -16.13
CA GLY A 153 -3.07 1.23 -16.42
C GLY A 153 -3.95 0.41 -17.36
N TYR A 154 -5.28 0.45 -17.18
CA TYR A 154 -6.24 -0.22 -18.06
C TYR A 154 -6.24 0.36 -19.48
N VAL A 155 -6.35 1.70 -19.61
CA VAL A 155 -6.36 2.38 -20.92
C VAL A 155 -5.03 2.26 -21.64
N GLY A 156 -3.91 2.31 -20.91
CA GLY A 156 -2.56 2.19 -21.44
C GLY A 156 -2.08 0.75 -21.64
N GLY A 157 -2.88 -0.27 -21.30
CA GLY A 157 -2.52 -1.69 -21.42
C GLY A 157 -1.41 -2.15 -20.45
N SER A 158 -1.09 -1.38 -19.42
CA SER A 158 -0.06 -1.71 -18.42
C SER A 158 -0.68 -2.45 -17.24
N VAL A 159 -0.56 -3.79 -17.24
CA VAL A 159 -1.04 -4.65 -16.14
C VAL A 159 -0.40 -4.25 -14.81
N ALA A 160 0.91 -3.94 -14.79
CA ALA A 160 1.61 -3.52 -13.58
C ALA A 160 1.02 -2.23 -12.97
N SER A 161 0.73 -1.23 -13.80
CA SER A 161 0.13 0.03 -13.36
C SER A 161 -1.31 -0.17 -12.88
N MET A 162 -2.08 -1.03 -13.56
CA MET A 162 -3.43 -1.39 -13.16
C MET A 162 -3.46 -2.07 -11.79
N VAL A 163 -2.62 -3.10 -11.59
CA VAL A 163 -2.51 -3.83 -10.32
C VAL A 163 -2.06 -2.89 -9.20
N TYR A 164 -1.08 -2.03 -9.45
CA TYR A 164 -0.62 -1.03 -8.49
C TYR A 164 -1.78 -0.12 -8.03
N GLY A 165 -2.56 0.42 -8.98
CA GLY A 165 -3.68 1.30 -8.70
C GLY A 165 -4.80 0.60 -7.92
N LEU A 166 -5.21 -0.59 -8.38
CA LEU A 166 -6.24 -1.39 -7.70
C LEU A 166 -5.82 -1.81 -6.29
N ARG A 167 -4.57 -2.27 -6.13
CA ARG A 167 -4.03 -2.60 -4.81
C ARG A 167 -4.09 -1.40 -3.88
N SER A 168 -3.63 -0.24 -4.35
CA SER A 168 -3.65 1.01 -3.59
C SER A 168 -5.08 1.42 -3.20
N ALA A 169 -6.04 1.34 -4.13
CA ALA A 169 -7.45 1.64 -3.87
C ALA A 169 -8.05 0.68 -2.82
N THR A 170 -7.71 -0.61 -2.88
CA THR A 170 -8.14 -1.62 -1.91
C THR A 170 -7.61 -1.34 -0.51
N VAL A 171 -6.30 -1.10 -0.36
CA VAL A 171 -5.72 -0.87 0.97
C VAL A 171 -6.22 0.43 1.61
N VAL A 172 -6.43 1.47 0.79
CA VAL A 172 -7.00 2.75 1.23
C VAL A 172 -8.48 2.59 1.61
N SER A 173 -9.25 1.80 0.87
CA SER A 173 -10.65 1.52 1.20
C SER A 173 -10.79 0.87 2.57
N ILE A 174 -9.93 -0.09 2.89
CA ILE A 174 -9.89 -0.71 4.22
C ILE A 174 -9.62 0.36 5.29
N GLY A 175 -8.61 1.21 5.08
CA GLY A 175 -8.32 2.33 5.98
C GLY A 175 -9.51 3.29 6.18
N LEU A 176 -10.19 3.68 5.10
CA LEU A 176 -11.39 4.53 5.16
C LEU A 176 -12.52 3.88 5.97
N LEU A 177 -12.74 2.56 5.82
CA LEU A 177 -13.72 1.85 6.63
C LEU A 177 -13.36 1.81 8.11
N LEU A 178 -12.07 1.66 8.44
CA LEU A 178 -11.60 1.72 9.82
C LEU A 178 -11.81 3.11 10.43
N MET A 179 -11.56 4.17 9.65
CA MET A 179 -11.84 5.55 10.07
C MET A 179 -13.33 5.75 10.29
N CYS A 180 -14.19 5.32 9.36
CA CYS A 180 -15.65 5.39 9.52
C CYS A 180 -16.13 4.66 10.77
N ARG A 181 -15.56 3.48 11.07
CA ARG A 181 -15.85 2.73 12.30
C ARG A 181 -15.54 3.57 13.55
N LEU A 182 -14.37 4.21 13.59
CA LEU A 182 -13.95 5.05 14.72
C LEU A 182 -14.88 6.25 14.92
N GLU A 183 -15.26 6.94 13.84
CA GLU A 183 -16.21 8.06 13.90
C GLU A 183 -17.61 7.64 14.34
N TRP A 184 -18.05 6.45 13.90
CA TRP A 184 -19.35 5.90 14.28
C TRP A 184 -19.44 5.68 15.79
N TYR A 185 -18.39 5.10 16.39
CA TYR A 185 -18.34 4.89 17.84
C TYR A 185 -18.01 6.17 18.63
N GLY A 186 -17.31 7.13 18.03
CA GLY A 186 -16.98 8.42 18.64
C GLY A 186 -18.13 9.43 18.65
N HIS A 187 -19.24 9.17 17.95
CA HIS A 187 -20.38 10.08 17.77
C HIS A 187 -20.07 11.45 17.15
N GLU A 188 -18.88 11.64 16.56
CA GLU A 188 -18.47 12.94 16.00
C GLU A 188 -19.05 13.21 14.60
N MET A 189 -19.40 12.17 13.84
CA MET A 189 -20.06 12.30 12.55
C MET A 189 -21.52 11.86 12.58
N GLY A 190 -22.42 12.68 12.01
CA GLY A 190 -23.80 12.27 11.74
C GLY A 190 -23.84 11.09 10.76
N GLY A 191 -24.81 10.17 10.94
CA GLY A 191 -24.90 8.93 10.14
C GLY A 191 -24.95 9.13 8.61
N PHE A 192 -25.40 10.29 8.14
CA PHE A 192 -25.35 10.67 6.72
C PHE A 192 -23.92 10.88 6.21
N ALA A 193 -23.05 11.54 6.99
CA ALA A 193 -21.66 11.77 6.63
C ALA A 193 -20.88 10.45 6.59
N ILE A 194 -21.13 9.55 7.55
CA ILE A 194 -20.49 8.23 7.58
C ILE A 194 -20.92 7.40 6.36
N THR A 195 -22.21 7.47 5.98
CA THR A 195 -22.70 6.78 4.79
C THR A 195 -22.04 7.33 3.52
N LEU A 196 -21.93 8.65 3.39
CA LEU A 196 -21.25 9.30 2.27
C LEU A 196 -19.76 8.90 2.19
N PHE A 197 -19.10 8.76 3.34
CA PHE A 197 -17.69 8.41 3.45
C PHE A 197 -17.40 6.90 3.52
N ALA A 198 -18.39 6.03 3.66
CA ALA A 198 -18.19 4.58 3.58
C ALA A 198 -18.61 4.04 2.21
N LEU A 199 -19.62 4.64 1.57
CA LEU A 199 -20.25 4.10 0.37
C LEU A 199 -19.27 3.90 -0.80
N PRO A 200 -18.38 4.85 -1.16
CA PRO A 200 -17.43 4.63 -2.25
C PRO A 200 -16.49 3.43 -2.00
N ALA A 201 -15.99 3.32 -0.76
CA ALA A 201 -15.12 2.21 -0.35
C ALA A 201 -15.89 0.88 -0.35
N LEU A 202 -17.13 0.84 0.17
CA LEU A 202 -17.96 -0.36 0.20
C LEU A 202 -18.36 -0.81 -1.21
N VAL A 203 -18.79 0.11 -2.07
CA VAL A 203 -19.12 -0.19 -3.47
C VAL A 203 -17.89 -0.74 -4.18
N TYR A 204 -16.74 -0.07 -4.04
CA TYR A 204 -15.49 -0.56 -4.63
C TYR A 204 -15.12 -1.96 -4.13
N LEU A 205 -15.13 -2.19 -2.81
CA LEU A 205 -14.79 -3.49 -2.23
C LEU A 205 -15.77 -4.60 -2.63
N THR A 206 -17.05 -4.25 -2.81
CA THR A 206 -18.07 -5.19 -3.31
C THR A 206 -17.82 -5.55 -4.77
N LEU A 207 -17.52 -4.55 -5.62
CA LEU A 207 -17.24 -4.77 -7.03
C LEU A 207 -15.95 -5.57 -7.25
N ILE A 208 -14.86 -5.21 -6.55
CA ILE A 208 -13.60 -5.94 -6.64
C ILE A 208 -13.73 -7.34 -6.02
N GLY A 209 -14.47 -7.49 -4.93
CA GLY A 209 -14.75 -8.79 -4.31
C GLY A 209 -15.56 -9.70 -5.23
N TRP A 210 -16.59 -9.16 -5.89
CA TRP A 210 -17.35 -9.88 -6.90
C TRP A 210 -16.48 -10.29 -8.09
N TRP A 211 -15.64 -9.38 -8.61
CA TRP A 211 -14.70 -9.68 -9.68
C TRP A 211 -13.70 -10.78 -9.28
N LEU A 212 -13.07 -10.63 -8.11
CA LEU A 212 -12.17 -11.62 -7.55
C LEU A 212 -12.87 -12.97 -7.39
N SER A 213 -14.12 -13.02 -6.91
CA SER A 213 -14.84 -14.28 -6.74
C SER A 213 -15.04 -15.07 -8.05
N ARG A 214 -15.14 -14.37 -9.19
CA ARG A 214 -15.26 -14.99 -10.51
C ARG A 214 -13.95 -15.51 -11.06
N HIS A 215 -12.84 -14.86 -10.69
CA HIS A 215 -11.50 -15.19 -11.16
C HIS A 215 -10.64 -15.85 -10.09
N LEU A 216 -11.19 -16.15 -8.91
CA LEU A 216 -10.42 -16.60 -7.74
C LEU A 216 -9.68 -17.90 -8.03
N ARG A 217 -10.37 -18.84 -8.69
CA ARG A 217 -9.77 -20.12 -9.07
C ARG A 217 -8.58 -19.91 -9.99
N GLU A 218 -8.75 -19.15 -11.07
CA GLU A 218 -7.69 -18.83 -12.04
C GLU A 218 -6.50 -18.12 -11.36
N ILE A 219 -6.78 -17.17 -10.46
CA ILE A 219 -5.76 -16.43 -9.72
C ILE A 219 -4.99 -17.34 -8.76
N VAL A 220 -5.70 -18.21 -8.02
CA VAL A 220 -5.08 -19.14 -7.07
C VAL A 220 -4.26 -20.19 -7.82
N GLU A 221 -4.80 -20.78 -8.88
CA GLU A 221 -4.09 -21.76 -9.70
C GLU A 221 -2.83 -21.14 -10.33
N ALA A 222 -2.95 -19.95 -10.93
CA ALA A 222 -1.81 -19.24 -11.49
C ALA A 222 -0.78 -18.83 -10.41
N GLY A 223 -1.24 -18.39 -9.24
CA GLY A 223 -0.39 -17.99 -8.13
C GLY A 223 0.34 -19.17 -7.48
N VAL A 224 -0.34 -20.30 -7.30
CA VAL A 224 0.25 -21.55 -6.78
C VAL A 224 1.20 -22.15 -7.80
N ALA A 225 0.85 -22.14 -9.10
CA ALA A 225 1.75 -22.51 -10.18
C ALA A 225 3.04 -21.70 -10.14
N TRP A 226 2.91 -20.38 -10.13
CA TRP A 226 4.05 -19.47 -10.04
C TRP A 226 4.90 -19.70 -8.78
N LEU A 227 4.27 -19.89 -7.61
CA LEU A 227 5.00 -20.19 -6.37
C LEU A 227 5.79 -21.49 -6.48
N LEU A 228 5.19 -22.56 -6.99
CA LEU A 228 5.89 -23.83 -7.12
C LEU A 228 7.01 -23.76 -8.17
N THR A 229 6.77 -23.17 -9.34
CA THR A 229 7.76 -23.16 -10.43
C THR A 229 8.87 -22.12 -10.24
N GLU A 230 8.51 -20.88 -9.89
CA GLU A 230 9.46 -19.76 -9.83
C GLU A 230 10.13 -19.63 -8.47
N VAL A 231 9.41 -19.89 -7.37
CA VAL A 231 9.95 -19.71 -6.02
C VAL A 231 10.60 -20.99 -5.50
N PHE A 232 9.94 -22.13 -5.66
CA PHE A 232 10.44 -23.41 -5.13
C PHE A 232 11.16 -24.26 -6.17
N HIS A 233 11.19 -23.86 -7.45
CA HIS A 233 11.74 -24.64 -8.56
C HIS A 233 11.20 -26.09 -8.61
N LEU A 234 9.95 -26.26 -8.20
CA LEU A 234 9.23 -27.53 -8.24
C LEU A 234 8.45 -27.64 -9.55
N PRO A 235 8.44 -28.82 -10.20
CA PRO A 235 7.62 -29.02 -11.39
C PRO A 235 6.14 -28.92 -10.99
N PHE A 236 5.40 -28.02 -11.66
CA PHE A 236 3.95 -28.00 -11.59
C PHE A 236 3.44 -29.12 -12.50
N ALA A 237 2.73 -30.09 -11.95
CA ALA A 237 2.08 -31.14 -12.73
C ALA A 237 0.71 -30.62 -13.18
N ASP A 238 0.47 -30.65 -14.50
CA ASP A 238 -0.82 -30.35 -15.13
C ASP A 238 -1.94 -31.31 -14.69
#